data_AF-A0AAX3QBN5-F1
#
_entry.id   AF-A0AAX3QBN5-F1
#
_cell.length_a   1.000
_cell.length_b   1.000
_cell.length_c   1.000
_cell.angle_alpha   90.00
_cell.angle_beta   90.00
_cell.angle_gamma   90.00
#
_symmetry.space_group_name_H-M   'P 1'
#
loop_
_entity.id
_entity.type
_entity.pdbx_description
1 polymer ?
#
loop_
_entity_poly.entity_id
_entity_poly.type
_entity_poly.pdbx_seq_one_letter_code
_entity_poly.pdbx_strand_id
1 'polypeptide(L)' 'MKAQNSLKEFDEVIDNINRLTGEDARAFLKFIHGHLSIVEEGDGTFTHSDFVEKVSGLYKKDVARVIQLREEIKKSP' A
#
# COMPACT_ATOMS: atom_id res chain seq x y z
N MET A 1 -14.33 -20.81 -7.53
CA MET A 1 -12.84 -20.80 -7.48
C MET A 1 -12.24 -19.39 -7.56
N LYS A 2 -12.46 -18.59 -8.62
CA LYS A 2 -11.91 -17.20 -8.70
C LYS A 2 -12.36 -16.28 -7.55
N ALA A 3 -13.65 -16.28 -7.20
CA ALA A 3 -14.17 -15.42 -6.13
C ALA A 3 -13.63 -15.77 -4.72
N GLN A 4 -13.33 -17.05 -4.45
CA GLN A 4 -12.74 -17.47 -3.17
C GLN A 4 -11.29 -17.01 -3.02
N ASN A 5 -10.49 -17.06 -4.10
CA ASN A 5 -9.13 -16.50 -4.06
C ASN A 5 -9.16 -14.99 -3.86
N SER A 6 -10.10 -14.28 -4.49
CA SER A 6 -10.25 -12.83 -4.33
C SER A 6 -10.66 -12.43 -2.90
N LEU A 7 -11.50 -13.23 -2.23
CA LEU A 7 -11.86 -13.01 -0.83
C LEU A 7 -10.65 -13.20 0.09
N LYS A 8 -9.85 -14.25 -0.13
CA LYS A 8 -8.63 -14.50 0.64
C LYS A 8 -7.59 -13.38 0.47
N GLU A 9 -7.37 -12.91 -0.76
CA GLU A 9 -6.49 -11.76 -1.03
C GLU A 9 -6.99 -10.49 -0.32
N PHE A 10 -8.30 -10.30 -0.23
CA PHE A 10 -8.88 -9.16 0.47
C PHE A 10 -8.66 -9.26 1.98
N ASP A 11 -8.88 -10.43 2.58
CA ASP A 11 -8.64 -10.67 4.01
C ASP A 11 -7.17 -10.44 4.38
N GLU A 12 -6.23 -10.88 3.53
CA GLU A 12 -4.79 -10.63 3.70
C GLU A 12 -4.45 -9.14 3.64
N VAL A 13 -5.08 -8.37 2.75
CA VAL A 13 -4.90 -6.90 2.72
C VAL A 13 -5.40 -6.26 4.02
N ILE A 14 -6.55 -6.68 4.52
CA ILE A 14 -7.11 -6.13 5.77
C ILE A 14 -6.21 -6.49 6.97
N ASP A 15 -5.73 -7.72 7.08
CA ASP A 15 -4.81 -8.12 8.15
C ASP A 15 -3.52 -7.29 8.13
N ASN A 16 -2.95 -7.10 6.94
CA ASN A 16 -1.78 -6.27 6.74
C ASN A 16 -2.02 -4.80 7.15
N ILE A 17 -3.18 -4.22 6.82
CA ILE A 17 -3.54 -2.86 7.26
C ILE A 17 -3.64 -2.78 8.79
N ASN A 18 -4.25 -3.77 9.43
CA ASN A 18 -4.38 -3.82 10.90
C ASN A 18 -3.03 -3.90 11.63
N ARG A 19 -1.98 -4.34 10.94
CA ARG A 19 -0.62 -4.49 11.47
C ARG A 19 0.25 -3.26 11.25
N LEU A 20 -0.27 -2.21 10.60
CA LEU A 20 0.43 -0.95 10.42
C LEU A 20 0.66 -0.24 11.76
N THR A 21 1.86 0.32 11.92
CA THR A 21 2.14 1.24 13.02
C THR A 21 1.69 2.65 12.66
N GLY A 22 1.61 3.52 13.67
CA GLY A 22 1.31 4.94 13.43
C GLY A 22 2.35 5.64 12.54
N GLU A 23 3.60 5.17 12.53
CA GLU A 23 4.64 5.69 11.63
C GLU A 23 4.38 5.28 10.18
N ASP A 24 4.00 4.02 9.94
CA ASP A 24 3.64 3.53 8.61
C ASP A 24 2.47 4.29 8.02
N ALA A 25 1.42 4.47 8.82
CA ALA A 25 0.22 5.19 8.40
C ALA A 25 0.57 6.63 7.99
N ARG A 26 1.45 7.31 8.73
CA ARG A 26 1.94 8.65 8.38
C ARG A 26 2.77 8.65 7.10
N ALA A 27 3.63 7.64 6.90
CA ALA A 27 4.44 7.53 5.68
C ALA A 27 3.56 7.26 4.44
N PHE A 28 2.61 6.34 4.54
CA PHE A 28 1.66 6.06 3.46
C PHE A 28 0.77 7.26 3.15
N LEU A 29 0.30 7.98 4.16
CA LEU A 29 -0.48 9.21 3.95
C LEU A 29 0.33 10.24 3.15
N LYS A 30 1.60 10.47 3.50
CA LYS A 30 2.49 11.36 2.73
C LYS A 30 2.70 10.88 1.31
N PHE A 31 2.88 9.57 1.12
CA PHE A 31 3.06 8.97 -0.19
C PHE A 31 1.83 9.17 -1.09
N ILE A 32 0.63 8.93 -0.55
CA ILE A 32 -0.66 9.11 -1.23
C ILE A 32 -0.83 10.58 -1.61
N HIS A 33 -0.63 11.50 -0.67
CA HIS A 33 -0.71 12.95 -0.94
C HIS A 33 0.26 13.39 -2.04
N GLY A 34 1.50 12.91 -1.99
CA GLY A 34 2.50 13.23 -3.02
C GLY A 34 2.07 12.77 -4.41
N HIS A 35 1.54 11.55 -4.54
CA HIS A 35 1.05 11.07 -5.84
C HIS A 35 -0.20 11.81 -6.31
N LEU A 36 -1.09 12.19 -5.39
CA LEU A 36 -2.28 12.96 -5.76
C LEU A 36 -1.90 14.35 -6.30
N SER A 37 -0.95 15.05 -5.68
CA SER A 37 -0.43 16.33 -6.21
C SER A 37 0.15 16.18 -7.62
N ILE A 38 0.85 15.07 -7.92
CA ILE A 38 1.34 14.80 -9.28
C ILE A 38 0.17 14.64 -10.28
N VAL A 39 -0.93 14.01 -9.88
CA VAL A 39 -2.13 13.88 -10.74
C VAL A 39 -2.80 15.23 -10.97
N GLU A 40 -2.92 16.04 -9.92
CA GLU A 40 -3.69 17.30 -9.96
C GLU A 40 -2.92 18.45 -10.60
N GLU A 41 -1.60 18.53 -10.36
CA GLU A 41 -0.75 19.67 -10.73
C GLU A 41 0.27 19.33 -11.81
N GLY A 42 0.37 18.05 -12.21
CA GLY A 42 1.32 17.58 -13.22
C GLY A 42 0.92 17.91 -14.65
N ASP A 43 1.76 17.47 -15.59
CA ASP A 43 1.57 17.66 -17.04
C ASP A 43 0.53 16.71 -17.67
N GLY A 44 -0.18 15.93 -16.85
CA GLY A 44 -1.15 14.94 -17.29
C GLY A 44 -0.57 13.58 -17.69
N THR A 45 0.76 13.38 -17.58
CA THR A 45 1.41 12.08 -17.83
C THR A 45 1.00 11.01 -16.82
N PHE A 46 0.68 11.42 -15.59
CA PHE A 46 0.24 10.53 -14.52
C PHE A 46 -1.24 10.79 -14.23
N THR A 47 -2.09 9.81 -14.50
CA THR A 47 -3.54 9.98 -14.46
C THR A 47 -4.16 9.54 -13.13
N HIS A 48 -5.43 9.89 -12.92
CA HIS A 48 -6.22 9.37 -11.82
C HIS A 48 -6.30 7.83 -11.82
N SER A 49 -6.32 7.19 -13.00
CA SER A 49 -6.31 5.73 -13.10
C SER A 49 -4.99 5.14 -12.60
N ASP A 50 -3.87 5.74 -13.01
CA ASP A 50 -2.53 5.32 -12.57
C ASP A 50 -2.36 5.49 -11.06
N PHE A 51 -2.93 6.56 -10.50
CA PHE A 51 -2.97 6.78 -9.06
C PHE A 51 -3.74 5.67 -8.33
N VAL A 52 -4.95 5.34 -8.78
CA VAL A 52 -5.76 4.26 -8.17
C VAL A 52 -5.02 2.93 -8.25
N GLU A 53 -4.39 2.61 -9.38
CA GLU A 53 -3.60 1.40 -9.54
C GLU A 53 -2.39 1.38 -8.59
N LYS A 54 -1.67 2.50 -8.48
CA LYS A 54 -0.50 2.65 -7.61
C LYS A 54 -0.88 2.45 -6.14
N VAL A 55 -1.91 3.14 -5.66
CA VAL A 55 -2.40 3.03 -4.28
C VAL A 55 -2.91 1.61 -4.01
N SER A 56 -3.63 1.01 -4.95
CA SER A 56 -4.11 -0.37 -4.82
C SER A 56 -2.98 -1.39 -4.75
N GLY A 57 -1.93 -1.23 -5.57
CA GLY A 57 -0.73 -2.07 -5.54
C GLY A 57 0.01 -1.99 -4.21
N LEU A 58 0.03 -0.80 -3.62
CA LEU A 58 0.64 -0.53 -2.32
C LEU A 58 0.04 -1.39 -1.22
N TYR A 59 -1.30 -1.38 -1.09
CA TYR A 59 -2.00 -2.19 -0.10
C TYR A 59 -1.90 -3.69 -0.37
N LYS A 60 -1.90 -4.10 -1.65
CA LYS A 60 -1.87 -5.53 -2.03
C LYS A 60 -0.50 -6.19 -1.88
N LYS A 61 0.59 -5.46 -2.10
CA LYS A 61 1.94 -6.04 -2.18
C LYS A 61 2.93 -5.38 -1.23
N ASP A 62 2.96 -4.05 -1.22
CA ASP A 62 4.03 -3.32 -0.57
C ASP A 62 3.85 -3.26 0.96
N VAL A 63 2.61 -3.16 1.45
CA VAL A 63 2.33 -3.21 2.90
C VAL A 63 2.80 -4.52 3.52
N ALA A 64 2.45 -5.65 2.89
CA ALA A 64 2.89 -6.98 3.35
C ALA A 64 4.42 -7.06 3.43
N ARG A 65 5.11 -6.54 2.41
CA ARG A 65 6.58 -6.48 2.36
C ARG A 65 7.18 -5.60 3.45
N VAL A 66 6.60 -4.42 3.71
CA VAL A 66 7.07 -3.51 4.77
C VAL A 66 6.98 -4.18 6.14
N ILE A 67 5.86 -4.87 6.42
CA ILE A 67 5.66 -5.60 7.67
C ILE A 67 6.70 -6.72 7.80
N GLN A 68 6.89 -7.51 6.73
CA GLN A 68 7.88 -8.59 6.73
C GLN A 68 9.29 -8.07 7.02
N LEU A 69 9.74 -7.03 6.30
CA LEU A 69 11.07 -6.44 6.49
C LEU A 69 11.26 -5.92 7.91
N ARG A 70 10.25 -5.32 8.53
CA ARG A 70 10.33 -4.89 9.93
C ARG A 70 10.55 -6.05 10.88
N GLU A 71 9.79 -7.13 10.69
CA GLU A 71 9.92 -8.32 11.54
C GLU A 71 11.28 -9.02 11.32
N GLU A 72 11.85 -8.96 10.12
CA GLU A 72 13.22 -9.43 9.84
C GLU A 72 14.27 -8.55 10.56
N ILE A 73 14.15 -7.22 10.49
CA ILE A 73 15.05 -6.30 11.18
C ILE A 73 15.01 -6.52 12.71
N LYS A 74 13.83 -6.73 13.29
CA LYS A 74 13.69 -7.05 14.73
C LYS A 74 14.38 -8.34 15.15
N LYS A 75 14.58 -9.28 14.22
CA LYS A 75 15.21 -10.59 14.47
C LYS A 75 16.72 -10.57 14.27
N SER A 76 17.26 -9.57 13.56
CA SER A 76 18.69 -9.35 13.47
C SER A 76 19.21 -8.66 14.75
N PRO A 77 20.20 -9.23 15.46
CA PRO A 77 20.75 -8.68 16.70
C PRO A 77 21.33 -7.28 16.57
#